data_AF-A0A2N1C9M9-F1
#
_entry.id   AF-A0A2N1C9M9-F1
#
_cell.length_a   1.000
_cell.length_b   1.000
_cell.length_c   1.000
_cell.angle_alpha   90.00
_cell.angle_beta   90.00
_cell.angle_gamma   90.00
#
_symmetry.space_group_name_H-M   'P 1'
#
loop_
_entity.id
_entity.type
_entity.pdbx_description
1 polymer ?
#
loop_
_entity_poly.entity_id
_entity_poly.type
_entity_poly.pdbx_seq_one_letter_code
_entity_poly.pdbx_strand_id
1 'polypeptide(L)'
;MLMIKRLMTKYIPAMLTCEEIDDFLYDFHEGQLSYTEHLTFKLHLRLCKECKDYVRKYKNTIRMSQAGFTKADPAEKVPEELIEVILKSRTKK
;
A
#
# COMPACT_ATOMS: atom_id res chain seq x y z
N MET A 1 12.86 23.11 -7.98
CA MET A 1 12.35 22.04 -8.86
C MET A 1 11.03 21.42 -8.33
N LEU A 2 10.16 22.19 -7.66
CA LEU A 2 8.86 21.72 -7.15
C LEU A 2 7.69 22.13 -8.06
N MET A 3 7.83 23.22 -8.82
CA MET A 3 6.74 23.82 -9.60
C MET A 3 6.42 23.10 -10.92
N ILE A 4 7.40 22.46 -11.57
CA ILE A 4 7.18 21.80 -12.88
C ILE A 4 6.41 20.48 -12.75
N LYS A 5 6.54 19.76 -11.62
CA LYS A 5 5.90 18.44 -11.42
C LYS A 5 4.39 18.53 -11.19
N ARG A 6 3.95 19.58 -10.48
CA ARG A 6 2.52 19.89 -10.26
C ARG A 6 1.79 20.29 -11.55
N LEU A 7 2.54 20.70 -12.58
CA LEU A 7 2.02 21.16 -13.86
C LEU A 7 1.79 20.04 -14.88
N MET A 8 2.28 18.81 -14.69
CA MET A 8 1.99 17.72 -15.64
C MET A 8 0.70 16.98 -15.28
N THR A 9 0.43 16.77 -13.98
CA THR A 9 -0.76 16.05 -13.48
C THR A 9 -2.02 16.90 -13.47
N LYS A 10 -1.90 18.24 -13.47
CA LYS A 10 -3.05 19.15 -13.50
C LYS A 10 -3.76 19.21 -14.86
N TYR A 11 -3.10 18.81 -15.95
CA TYR A 11 -3.61 18.97 -17.32
C TYR A 11 -3.79 17.66 -18.08
N ILE A 12 -3.52 16.50 -17.45
CA ILE A 12 -3.81 15.18 -18.00
C ILE A 12 -5.04 14.64 -17.26
N PRO A 13 -6.24 14.63 -17.88
CA PRO A 13 -7.41 14.00 -17.29
C PRO A 13 -7.10 12.54 -16.93
N ALA A 14 -7.55 12.11 -15.75
CA ALA A 14 -7.32 10.77 -15.18
C ALA A 14 -5.88 10.45 -14.72
N MET A 15 -4.99 11.44 -14.53
CA MET A 15 -3.68 11.21 -13.92
C MET A 15 -3.69 11.49 -12.42
N LEU A 16 -3.21 10.52 -11.61
CA LEU A 16 -3.03 10.73 -10.17
C LEU A 16 -2.02 11.83 -9.87
N THR A 17 -2.28 12.59 -8.82
CA THR A 17 -1.33 13.47 -8.16
C THR A 17 -0.38 12.69 -7.26
N CYS A 18 0.74 13.31 -6.87
CA CYS A 18 1.67 12.69 -5.92
C CYS A 18 1.04 12.45 -4.54
N GLU A 19 0.04 13.26 -4.15
CA GLU A 19 -0.67 13.14 -2.87
C GLU A 19 -1.62 11.94 -2.92
N GLU A 20 -2.40 11.80 -3.99
CA GLU A 20 -3.32 10.66 -4.16
C GLU A 20 -2.60 9.30 -4.24
N ILE A 21 -1.30 9.26 -4.59
CA ILE A 21 -0.53 8.01 -4.57
C ILE A 21 -0.55 7.33 -3.21
N ASP A 22 -0.61 8.09 -2.11
CA ASP A 22 -0.65 7.55 -0.75
C ASP A 22 -1.90 6.69 -0.53
N ASP A 23 -3.05 7.15 -1.02
CA ASP A 23 -4.35 6.47 -0.88
C ASP A 23 -4.35 5.09 -1.55
N PHE A 24 -3.55 4.90 -2.61
CA PHE A 24 -3.46 3.63 -3.33
C PHE A 24 -2.38 2.68 -2.78
N LEU A 25 -1.53 3.09 -1.84
CA LEU A 25 -0.38 2.29 -1.40
C LEU A 25 -0.78 0.96 -0.78
N TYR A 26 -1.79 0.99 0.08
CA TYR A 26 -2.27 -0.18 0.80
C TYR A 26 -2.85 -1.21 -0.19
N ASP A 27 -3.82 -0.79 -1.01
CA ASP A 27 -4.45 -1.67 -2.00
C ASP A 27 -3.47 -2.13 -3.07
N PHE A 28 -2.47 -1.31 -3.43
CA PHE A 28 -1.38 -1.73 -4.30
C PHE A 28 -0.51 -2.83 -3.68
N HIS A 29 -0.26 -2.75 -2.37
CA HIS A 29 0.50 -3.76 -1.65
C HIS A 29 -0.28 -5.08 -1.53
N GLU A 30 -1.57 -4.99 -1.21
CA GLU A 30 -2.48 -6.12 -1.04
C GLU A 30 -3.02 -6.69 -2.37
N GLY A 31 -2.67 -6.08 -3.50
CA GLY A 31 -3.14 -6.50 -4.83
C GLY A 31 -4.64 -6.31 -5.05
N GLN A 32 -5.26 -5.34 -4.37
CA GLN A 32 -6.70 -5.06 -4.40
C GLN A 32 -7.10 -3.94 -5.37
N LEU A 33 -6.14 -3.31 -6.04
CA LEU A 33 -6.44 -2.32 -7.08
C LEU A 33 -7.21 -2.95 -8.25
N SER A 34 -8.26 -2.26 -8.70
CA SER A 34 -8.89 -2.56 -9.98
C SER A 34 -7.89 -2.41 -11.12
N TYR A 35 -8.21 -3.00 -12.28
CA TYR A 35 -7.35 -2.93 -13.47
C TYR A 35 -7.02 -1.48 -13.86
N THR A 36 -8.02 -0.60 -13.83
CA THR A 36 -7.89 0.81 -14.18
C THR A 36 -7.03 1.58 -13.19
N GLU A 37 -7.22 1.36 -11.89
CA GLU A 37 -6.42 2.02 -10.84
C GLU A 37 -4.95 1.59 -10.94
N HIS A 38 -4.72 0.30 -11.15
CA HIS A 38 -3.38 -0.23 -11.30
C HIS A 38 -2.65 0.33 -12.54
N LEU A 39 -3.36 0.55 -13.65
CA LEU A 39 -2.80 1.18 -14.84
C LEU A 39 -2.40 2.63 -14.56
N THR A 40 -3.30 3.43 -13.97
CA THR A 40 -3.05 4.84 -13.66
C THR A 40 -1.94 5.01 -12.63
N PHE A 41 -1.93 4.18 -11.59
CA PHE A 41 -0.87 4.15 -10.58
C PHE A 41 0.49 3.86 -11.21
N LYS A 42 0.59 2.80 -12.04
CA LYS A 42 1.83 2.47 -12.76
C LYS A 42 2.26 3.58 -13.72
N LEU A 43 1.33 4.23 -14.40
CA LEU A 43 1.63 5.35 -15.29
C LEU A 43 2.28 6.50 -14.51
N HIS A 44 1.70 6.88 -13.37
CA HIS A 44 2.28 7.91 -12.50
C HIS A 44 3.71 7.52 -12.04
N LEU A 45 3.92 6.29 -11.56
CA LEU A 45 5.24 5.85 -11.12
C LEU A 45 6.30 5.80 -12.24
N ARG A 46 5.89 5.67 -13.51
CA ARG A 46 6.81 5.78 -14.65
C ARG A 46 7.27 7.21 -14.89
N LEU A 47 6.40 8.19 -14.62
CA LEU A 47 6.62 9.61 -14.91
C LEU A 47 7.20 10.38 -13.70
N CYS A 48 6.94 9.92 -12.48
CA CYS A 48 7.37 10.56 -11.25
C CYS A 48 8.42 9.71 -10.51
N LYS A 49 9.69 10.13 -10.59
CA LYS A 49 10.81 9.45 -9.92
C LYS A 49 10.64 9.43 -8.39
N GLU A 50 10.14 10.51 -7.81
CA GLU A 50 9.95 10.66 -6.37
C GLU A 50 8.90 9.68 -5.85
N CYS A 51 7.75 9.57 -6.51
CA CYS A 51 6.72 8.60 -6.15
C CYS A 51 7.23 7.16 -6.36
N LYS A 52 8.02 6.89 -7.40
CA LYS A 52 8.68 5.59 -7.58
C LYS A 52 9.62 5.27 -6.42
N ASP A 53 10.44 6.23 -5.99
CA ASP A 53 11.36 6.09 -4.87
C ASP A 53 10.60 5.94 -3.54
N TYR A 54 9.49 6.66 -3.37
CA TYR A 54 8.60 6.58 -2.22
C TYR A 54 7.97 5.20 -2.08
N VAL A 55 7.33 4.68 -3.15
CA VAL A 55 6.76 3.33 -3.18
C VAL A 55 7.82 2.26 -2.91
N ARG A 56 9.04 2.42 -3.43
CA ARG A 56 10.15 1.51 -3.13
C ARG A 56 10.49 1.51 -1.63
N LYS A 57 10.57 2.69 -1.00
CA LYS A 57 10.83 2.81 0.44
C LYS A 57 9.70 2.19 1.26
N TYR A 58 8.45 2.45 0.90
CA TYR A 58 7.27 1.84 1.53
C TYR A 58 7.35 0.31 1.54
N LYS A 59 7.61 -0.31 0.37
CA LYS A 59 7.81 -1.76 0.26
C LYS A 59 8.97 -2.28 1.12
N ASN A 60 10.06 -1.53 1.17
CA ASN A 60 11.20 -1.89 2.02
C ASN A 60 10.85 -1.85 3.50
N THR A 61 10.10 -0.85 3.95
CA THR A 61 9.62 -0.76 5.35
C THR A 61 8.80 -1.99 5.73
N ILE A 62 7.86 -2.41 4.87
CA ILE A 62 7.05 -3.62 5.11
C ILE A 62 7.92 -4.87 5.14
N ARG A 63 8.83 -5.03 4.18
CA ARG A 63 9.74 -6.18 4.16
C ARG A 63 10.61 -6.24 5.42
N MET A 64 11.10 -5.10 5.89
CA MET A 64 11.92 -5.01 7.10
C MET A 64 11.12 -5.32 8.36
N SER A 65 9.87 -4.85 8.46
CA SER A 65 9.01 -5.18 9.60
C SER A 65 8.68 -6.68 9.64
N GLN A 66 8.30 -7.26 8.50
CA GLN A 66 8.02 -8.70 8.37
C GLN A 66 9.23 -9.57 8.69
N ALA A 67 10.43 -9.17 8.26
CA ALA A 67 11.67 -9.89 8.57
C ALA A 67 11.96 -9.96 10.09
N GLY A 68 11.48 -8.99 10.87
CA GLY A 68 11.52 -9.03 12.33
C GLY A 68 10.62 -10.12 12.92
N PHE A 69 9.44 -10.33 12.33
CA PHE A 69 8.47 -11.34 12.77
C PHE A 69 8.82 -12.76 12.36
N THR A 70 9.52 -12.97 11.23
CA THR A 70 9.96 -14.31 10.81
C THR A 70 10.98 -14.97 11.74
N LYS A 71 11.52 -14.23 12.72
CA LYS A 71 12.40 -14.77 13.77
C LYS A 71 11.65 -15.19 15.03
N ALA A 72 10.36 -14.89 15.13
CA ALA A 72 9.54 -15.38 16.23
C ALA A 72 9.22 -16.85 15.95
N ASP A 73 9.39 -17.70 16.96
CA ASP A 73 8.94 -19.08 16.87
C ASP A 73 7.42 -19.08 16.62
N PRO A 74 6.92 -19.87 15.66
CA PRO A 74 5.50 -20.05 15.47
C PRO A 74 4.88 -20.45 16.81
N ALA A 75 3.79 -19.78 17.20
CA ALA A 75 3.03 -20.20 18.37
C ALA A 75 2.54 -21.63 18.12
N GLU A 76 3.06 -22.60 18.87
CA GLU A 76 2.76 -24.02 18.69
C GLU A 76 1.25 -24.30 18.83
N LYS A 77 0.56 -23.50 19.65
CA LYS A 77 -0.90 -23.46 19.76
C LYS A 77 -1.40 -22.04 19.96
N VAL A 78 -2.32 -21.61 19.10
CA VAL A 78 -3.10 -20.39 19.32
C VAL A 78 -4.20 -20.71 20.35
N PRO A 79 -4.37 -19.93 21.43
CA PRO A 79 -5.41 -20.19 22.42
C PRO A 79 -6.82 -20.16 21.81
N GLU A 80 -7.62 -21.19 22.07
CA GLU A 80 -8.99 -21.32 21.53
C GLU A 80 -9.89 -20.15 21.99
N GLU A 81 -9.72 -19.70 23.24
CA GLU A 81 -10.44 -18.54 23.78
C GLU A 81 -10.19 -17.27 22.95
N LEU A 82 -8.95 -17.06 22.47
CA LEU A 82 -8.62 -15.92 21.63
C LEU A 82 -9.34 -16.01 20.27
N ILE A 83 -9.38 -17.20 19.67
CA ILE A 83 -10.09 -17.46 18.41
C ILE A 83 -11.59 -17.15 18.59
N GLU A 84 -12.20 -17.65 19.66
CA GLU A 84 -13.62 -17.40 19.95
C GLU A 84 -13.94 -15.92 20.11
N VAL A 85 -13.12 -15.18 20.86
CA VAL A 85 -13.32 -13.73 21.08
C VAL A 85 -13.22 -12.96 19.75
N ILE A 86 -12.27 -13.32 18.88
CA ILE A 86 -12.14 -12.72 17.55
C ILE A 86 -13.37 -13.02 16.69
N LEU A 87 -13.85 -14.26 16.68
CA LEU A 87 -15.03 -14.66 15.89
C LEU A 87 -16.30 -13.95 16.36
N LYS A 88 -16.52 -13.85 17.68
CA LYS A 88 -17.65 -13.09 18.27
C LYS A 88 -17.61 -11.60 17.91
N SER A 89 -16.41 -11.04 17.76
CA SER A 89 -16.23 -9.64 17.36
C SER A 89 -16.56 -9.38 15.89
N ARG A 90 -16.36 -10.36 15.00
CA ARG A 90 -16.63 -10.23 13.56
C ARG A 90 -18.11 -10.29 13.20
N THR A 91 -18.94 -10.91 14.04
CA THR A 91 -20.39 -11.07 13.79
C THR A 91 -21.24 -9.92 14.31
N LYS A 92 -20.66 -9.01 15.12
CA LYS A 92 -21.28 -7.72 15.44
C LYS A 92 -21.06 -6.75 14.29
N LYS A 93 -21.91 -6.85 13.26
CA LYS A 93 -22.13 -5.79 12.28
C LYS A 93 -23.58 -5.34 12.39
#